data_AF-A0A2N2G7Z8-F1
#
_entry.id   AF-A0A2N2G7Z8-F1
#
_cell.length_a   1.000
_cell.length_b   1.000
_cell.length_c   1.000
_cell.angle_alpha   90.00
_cell.angle_beta   90.00
_cell.angle_gamma   90.00
#
_symmetry.space_group_name_H-M   'P 1'
#
loop_
_entity.id
_entity.type
_entity.pdbx_description
1 polymer ?
#
loop_
_entity_poly.entity_id
_entity_poly.type
_entity_poly.pdbx_seq_one_letter_code
_entity_poly.pdbx_strand_id
1 'polypeptide(L)'
;MAGRKPITDEDVKFNEEMFKAGREDGAMEAKRALESVKLSNQIGLISGRAQAFKAVRLITEFLEWKQIAEIVDNKEFLKIPGVTSVDDYLEALGLGRSTAFNNLKIARTLSPTEIQLLSQVGFTRKDLLGYASLPDEARMEIREGKVINIEKANREEIREVIEQILQENRQVKEEAAKNIEAKERWLGKKEEMINEQSKEIVQLQSQLKGIAAEMNTTPGEVAYCKKIENLNISLNGYLKEIRGLVECEVPGPTAAIQLIALLNRLRMEANHWYQDAYDVHAPADAAPEEEWQQPQ
;
A
#
# COMPACT_ATOMS: atom_id res chain seq x y z
N MET A 1 26.40 -0.45 -51.32
CA MET A 1 26.78 -0.97 -49.98
C MET A 1 27.23 0.21 -49.14
N ALA A 2 26.36 0.74 -48.27
CA ALA A 2 26.71 1.86 -47.40
C ALA A 2 27.49 1.30 -46.20
N GLY A 3 28.78 1.63 -46.11
CA GLY A 3 29.66 1.17 -45.04
C GLY A 3 29.11 1.58 -43.68
N ARG A 4 28.90 0.60 -42.80
CA ARG A 4 28.59 0.87 -41.39
C ARG A 4 29.80 1.55 -40.76
N LYS A 5 29.59 2.73 -40.16
CA LYS A 5 30.63 3.37 -39.36
C LYS A 5 31.05 2.41 -38.23
N PRO A 6 32.35 2.22 -38.00
CA PRO A 6 32.83 1.43 -36.86
C PRO A 6 32.34 2.09 -35.57
N ILE A 7 31.83 1.25 -34.65
CA ILE A 7 31.49 1.69 -33.28
C ILE A 7 32.78 2.18 -32.65
N THR A 8 32.81 3.44 -32.26
CA THR A 8 33.99 4.03 -31.63
C THR A 8 33.94 3.79 -30.12
N ASP A 9 35.09 3.88 -29.45
CA ASP A 9 35.14 3.85 -27.98
C ASP A 9 34.28 4.97 -27.34
N GLU A 10 34.01 6.04 -28.09
CA GLU A 10 33.09 7.11 -27.69
C GLU A 10 31.62 6.63 -27.66
N ASP A 11 31.20 5.79 -28.61
CA ASP A 11 29.85 5.23 -28.64
C ASP A 11 29.61 4.23 -27.49
N VAL A 12 30.65 3.51 -27.06
CA VAL A 12 30.59 2.59 -25.91
C VAL A 12 30.49 3.39 -24.61
N LYS A 13 31.35 4.39 -24.42
CA LYS A 13 31.30 5.28 -23.25
C LYS A 13 29.97 6.02 -23.14
N PHE A 14 29.43 6.52 -24.24
CA PHE A 14 28.14 7.21 -24.26
C PHE A 14 26.98 6.29 -23.82
N ASN A 15 26.99 5.03 -24.25
CA ASN A 15 25.98 4.06 -23.83
C ASN A 15 26.11 3.70 -22.35
N GLU A 16 27.32 3.47 -21.85
CA GLU A 16 27.56 3.22 -20.42
C GLU A 16 27.11 4.41 -19.55
N GLU A 17 27.38 5.64 -19.99
CA GLU A 17 26.92 6.86 -19.34
C GLU A 17 25.38 6.97 -19.35
N MET A 18 24.72 6.64 -20.46
CA MET A 18 23.25 6.61 -20.53
C MET A 18 22.62 5.55 -19.62
N PHE A 19 23.16 4.33 -19.57
CA PHE A 19 22.65 3.27 -18.69
C PHE A 19 22.86 3.63 -17.21
N LYS A 20 23.99 4.25 -16.88
CA LYS A 20 24.25 4.75 -15.54
C LYS A 20 23.27 5.87 -15.17
N ALA A 21 23.07 6.84 -16.05
CA ALA A 21 22.10 7.91 -15.86
C ALA A 21 20.66 7.38 -15.68
N GLY A 22 20.23 6.42 -16.50
CA GLY A 22 18.90 5.80 -16.38
C GLY A 22 18.69 5.03 -15.09
N ARG A 23 19.72 4.33 -14.58
CA ARG A 23 19.67 3.67 -13.25
C ARG A 23 19.62 4.68 -12.12
N GLU A 24 20.40 5.75 -12.23
CA GLU A 24 20.42 6.84 -11.25
C GLU A 24 19.07 7.58 -11.20
N ASP A 25 18.46 7.84 -12.36
CA ASP A 25 17.13 8.46 -12.48
C ASP A 25 16.03 7.56 -11.91
N GLY A 26 16.02 6.26 -12.26
CA GLY A 26 15.05 5.30 -11.72
C GLY A 26 15.18 5.13 -10.19
N ALA A 27 16.41 5.09 -9.67
CA ALA A 27 16.66 5.05 -8.23
C ALA A 27 16.21 6.36 -7.55
N MET A 28 16.40 7.51 -8.20
CA MET A 28 15.96 8.81 -7.70
C MET A 28 14.44 8.91 -7.65
N GLU A 29 13.74 8.43 -8.68
CA GLU A 29 12.27 8.43 -8.75
C GLU A 29 11.66 7.49 -7.71
N ALA A 30 12.20 6.27 -7.56
CA ALA A 30 11.78 5.35 -6.51
C ALA A 30 11.98 5.94 -5.10
N LYS A 31 13.09 6.65 -4.88
CA LYS A 31 13.35 7.36 -3.62
C LYS A 31 12.34 8.48 -3.38
N ARG A 32 12.02 9.28 -4.40
CA ARG A 32 10.99 10.34 -4.34
C ARG A 32 9.60 9.77 -4.04
N ALA A 33 9.22 8.67 -4.67
CA ALA A 33 7.95 7.99 -4.41
C ALA A 33 7.87 7.48 -2.96
N LEU A 34 8.93 6.86 -2.46
CA LEU A 34 9.01 6.40 -1.08
C LEU A 34 8.94 7.56 -0.07
N GLU A 35 9.62 8.67 -0.34
CA GLU A 35 9.56 9.89 0.47
C GLU A 35 8.15 10.50 0.46
N SER A 36 7.46 10.52 -0.68
CA SER A 36 6.07 10.96 -0.80
C SER A 36 5.11 10.12 0.04
N VAL A 37 5.24 8.79 0.00
CA VAL A 37 4.43 7.88 0.84
C VAL A 37 4.72 8.10 2.33
N LYS A 38 5.99 8.28 2.72
CA LYS A 38 6.35 8.60 4.11
C LYS A 38 5.74 9.93 4.57
N LEU A 39 5.76 10.95 3.71
CA LEU A 39 5.15 12.25 3.99
C LEU A 39 3.63 12.13 4.16
N SER A 40 2.96 11.39 3.26
CA SER A 40 1.52 11.14 3.33
C SER A 40 1.13 10.45 4.64
N ASN A 41 1.88 9.41 5.04
CA ASN A 41 1.67 8.72 6.31
C ASN A 41 1.85 9.66 7.52
N GLN A 42 2.87 10.52 7.49
CA GLN A 42 3.09 11.52 8.55
C GLN A 42 1.94 12.52 8.63
N ILE A 43 1.44 13.01 7.50
CA ILE A 43 0.28 13.92 7.45
C ILE A 43 -0.95 13.22 8.04
N GLY A 44 -1.19 11.96 7.68
CA GLY A 44 -2.28 11.15 8.24
C GLY A 44 -2.19 11.03 9.77
N LEU A 45 -1.00 10.75 10.31
CA LEU A 45 -0.77 10.67 11.75
C LEU A 45 -0.99 12.01 12.46
N ILE A 46 -0.52 13.12 11.88
CA ILE A 46 -0.72 14.47 12.43
C ILE A 46 -2.21 14.83 12.43
N SER A 47 -2.91 14.53 11.32
CA SER A 47 -4.35 14.77 11.21
C SER A 47 -5.14 13.97 12.25
N GLY A 48 -4.84 12.68 12.41
CA GLY A 48 -5.47 11.83 13.43
C GLY A 48 -5.23 12.33 14.85
N ARG A 49 -4.02 12.80 15.16
CA ARG A 49 -3.72 13.43 16.46
C ARG A 49 -4.52 14.72 16.66
N ALA A 50 -4.59 15.58 15.64
CA ALA A 50 -5.36 16.82 15.72
C ALA A 50 -6.85 16.55 15.95
N GLN A 51 -7.41 15.52 15.31
CA GLN A 51 -8.79 15.08 15.54
C GLN A 51 -8.98 14.54 16.96
N ALA A 52 -8.05 13.72 17.47
CA ALA A 52 -8.11 13.24 18.85
C ALA A 52 -8.07 14.39 19.87
N PHE A 53 -7.21 15.40 19.67
CA PHE A 53 -7.18 16.58 20.54
C PHE A 53 -8.46 17.40 20.48
N LYS A 54 -9.07 17.56 19.29
CA LYS A 54 -10.38 18.19 19.15
C LYS A 54 -11.46 17.42 19.91
N ALA A 55 -11.44 16.08 19.84
CA ALA A 55 -12.37 15.24 20.55
C ALA A 55 -12.22 15.36 22.07
N VAL A 56 -11.00 15.28 22.58
CA VAL A 56 -10.70 15.47 24.01
C VAL A 56 -11.17 16.84 24.49
N ARG A 57 -10.87 17.91 23.73
CA ARG A 57 -11.34 19.26 24.06
C ARG A 57 -12.87 19.32 24.15
N LEU A 58 -13.57 18.73 23.20
CA LEU A 58 -15.05 18.75 23.19
C LEU A 58 -15.64 17.98 24.37
N ILE A 59 -15.02 16.87 24.78
CA ILE A 59 -15.40 16.11 25.97
C ILE A 59 -15.18 16.96 27.23
N THR A 60 -14.03 17.63 27.36
CA THR A 60 -13.75 18.51 28.51
C THR A 60 -14.77 19.64 28.60
N GLU A 61 -15.03 20.34 27.49
CA GLU A 61 -16.05 21.41 27.45
C GLU A 61 -17.44 20.87 27.83
N PHE A 62 -17.80 19.67 27.36
CA PHE A 62 -19.07 19.04 27.73
C PHE A 62 -19.19 18.72 29.23
N LEU A 63 -18.11 18.26 29.86
CA LEU A 63 -18.11 18.00 31.31
C LEU A 63 -18.30 19.29 32.12
N GLU A 64 -17.72 20.40 31.68
CA GLU A 64 -17.98 21.72 32.26
C GLU A 64 -19.45 22.10 32.11
N TRP A 65 -20.06 21.89 30.93
CA TRP A 65 -21.47 22.19 30.73
C TRP A 65 -22.38 21.29 31.57
N LYS A 66 -22.01 20.03 31.79
CA LYS A 66 -22.71 19.12 32.71
C LYS A 66 -22.67 19.65 34.14
N GLN A 67 -21.52 20.09 34.62
CA GLN A 67 -21.40 20.68 35.95
C GLN A 67 -22.24 21.95 36.09
N ILE A 68 -22.22 22.83 35.07
CA ILE A 68 -23.06 24.03 35.05
C ILE A 68 -24.54 23.64 35.05
N ALA A 69 -24.93 22.64 34.26
CA ALA A 69 -26.31 22.14 34.22
C ALA A 69 -26.77 21.63 35.59
N GLU A 70 -25.94 20.86 36.29
CA GLU A 70 -26.22 20.37 37.64
C GLU A 70 -26.39 21.51 38.65
N ILE A 71 -25.51 22.52 38.63
CA ILE A 71 -25.61 23.71 39.50
C ILE A 71 -26.91 24.47 39.22
N VAL A 72 -27.29 24.62 37.95
CA VAL A 72 -28.52 25.29 37.54
C VAL A 72 -29.76 24.49 37.96
N ASP A 73 -29.77 23.18 37.69
CA ASP A 73 -30.91 22.30 37.96
C ASP A 73 -31.14 22.12 39.47
N ASN A 74 -30.07 22.05 40.27
CA ASN A 74 -30.12 22.01 41.72
C ASN A 74 -30.28 23.39 42.38
N LYS A 75 -30.32 24.46 41.59
CA LYS A 75 -30.40 25.87 42.05
C LYS A 75 -29.28 26.27 43.02
N GLU A 76 -28.12 25.64 42.92
CA GLU A 76 -26.97 25.94 43.79
C GLU A 76 -26.38 27.32 43.52
N PHE A 77 -26.59 27.86 42.32
CA PHE A 77 -26.18 29.21 41.96
C PHE A 77 -26.78 30.29 42.87
N LEU A 78 -27.93 30.04 43.50
CA LEU A 78 -28.56 30.97 44.46
C LEU A 78 -27.74 31.13 45.76
N LYS A 79 -26.76 30.26 46.01
CA LYS A 79 -25.84 30.38 47.14
C LYS A 79 -24.75 31.43 46.88
N ILE A 80 -24.60 31.90 45.64
CA ILE A 80 -23.57 32.86 45.23
C ILE A 80 -24.08 34.29 45.52
N PRO A 81 -23.36 35.10 46.32
CA PRO A 81 -23.77 36.47 46.61
C PRO A 81 -23.93 37.31 45.33
N GLY A 82 -25.07 37.99 45.19
CA GLY A 82 -25.35 38.86 44.05
C GLY A 82 -25.97 38.16 42.83
N VAL A 83 -26.08 36.82 42.84
CA VAL A 83 -26.73 36.05 41.77
C VAL A 83 -28.16 35.73 42.19
N THR A 84 -29.14 36.24 41.45
CA THR A 84 -30.57 36.04 41.75
C THR A 84 -31.29 35.20 40.70
N SER A 85 -30.73 35.12 39.50
CA SER A 85 -31.28 34.36 38.38
C SER A 85 -30.23 33.48 37.71
N VAL A 86 -30.70 32.54 36.88
CA VAL A 86 -29.82 31.73 36.03
C VAL A 86 -29.07 32.61 35.03
N ASP A 87 -29.72 33.66 34.51
CA ASP A 87 -29.08 34.57 33.58
C ASP A 87 -27.92 35.34 34.27
N ASP A 88 -28.10 35.81 35.51
CA ASP A 88 -27.02 36.45 36.30
C ASP A 88 -25.84 35.48 36.52
N TYR A 89 -26.15 34.20 36.79
CA TYR A 89 -25.13 33.17 37.00
C TYR A 89 -24.31 32.91 35.73
N LEU A 90 -25.00 32.76 34.59
CA LEU A 90 -24.36 32.53 33.31
C LEU A 90 -23.54 33.76 32.85
N GLU A 91 -24.03 34.96 33.13
CA GLU A 91 -23.30 36.21 32.86
C GLU A 91 -22.05 36.32 33.74
N ALA A 92 -22.12 35.94 35.03
CA ALA A 92 -20.95 35.91 35.91
C ALA A 92 -19.86 34.94 35.44
N LEU A 93 -20.24 33.88 34.71
CA LEU A 93 -19.30 32.96 34.05
C LEU A 93 -18.80 33.47 32.68
N GLY A 94 -19.26 34.63 32.22
CA GLY A 94 -18.90 35.20 30.91
C GLY A 94 -19.55 34.46 29.72
N LEU A 95 -20.64 33.73 29.95
CA LEU A 95 -21.32 32.96 28.90
C LEU A 95 -22.49 33.75 28.32
N GLY A 96 -22.46 33.98 27.01
CA GLY A 96 -23.58 34.55 26.30
C GLY A 96 -24.83 33.67 26.40
N ARG A 97 -26.00 34.27 26.67
CA ARG A 97 -27.26 33.57 26.94
C ARG A 97 -27.61 32.49 25.92
N SER A 98 -27.53 32.80 24.63
CA SER A 98 -27.84 31.84 23.55
C SER A 98 -26.86 30.65 23.54
N THR A 99 -25.56 30.92 23.73
CA THR A 99 -24.54 29.88 23.80
C THR A 99 -24.73 28.98 25.01
N ALA A 100 -24.98 29.58 26.18
CA ALA A 100 -25.23 28.85 27.41
C ALA A 100 -26.46 27.94 27.28
N PHE A 101 -27.57 28.44 26.73
CA PHE A 101 -28.78 27.65 26.56
C PHE A 101 -28.57 26.46 25.62
N ASN A 102 -27.86 26.67 24.50
CA ASN A 102 -27.52 25.59 23.58
C ASN A 102 -26.61 24.54 24.22
N ASN A 103 -25.60 24.97 24.98
CA ASN A 103 -24.69 24.08 25.70
C ASN A 103 -25.43 23.28 26.79
N LEU A 104 -26.32 23.94 27.55
CA LEU A 104 -27.14 23.30 28.57
C LEU A 104 -28.11 22.28 27.96
N LYS A 105 -28.66 22.55 26.77
CA LYS A 105 -29.47 21.56 26.04
C LYS A 105 -28.66 20.31 25.73
N ILE A 106 -27.48 20.46 25.13
CA ILE A 106 -26.57 19.35 24.84
C ILE A 106 -26.23 18.60 26.14
N ALA A 107 -25.85 19.34 27.18
CA ALA A 107 -25.47 18.77 28.47
C ALA A 107 -26.61 18.00 29.13
N ARG A 108 -27.86 18.46 29.08
CA ARG A 108 -28.98 17.73 29.69
C ARG A 108 -29.37 16.49 28.91
N THR A 109 -29.27 16.55 27.58
CA THR A 109 -29.77 15.48 26.71
C THR A 109 -28.77 14.36 26.47
N LEU A 110 -27.48 14.67 26.34
CA LEU A 110 -26.46 13.69 25.97
C LEU A 110 -25.69 13.17 27.18
N SER A 111 -25.14 11.96 27.02
CA SER A 111 -24.23 11.31 27.98
C SER A 111 -22.76 11.53 27.59
N PRO A 112 -21.81 11.44 28.54
CA PRO A 112 -20.37 11.52 28.23
C PRO A 112 -19.93 10.52 27.17
N THR A 113 -20.48 9.30 27.19
CA THR A 113 -20.16 8.23 26.21
C THR A 113 -20.62 8.59 24.81
N GLU A 114 -21.78 9.25 24.65
CA GLU A 114 -22.25 9.73 23.33
C GLU A 114 -21.33 10.80 22.79
N ILE A 115 -20.93 11.77 23.61
CA ILE A 115 -20.02 12.84 23.20
C ILE A 115 -18.68 12.25 22.79
N GLN A 116 -18.16 11.29 23.53
CA GLN A 116 -16.91 10.61 23.17
C GLN A 116 -17.01 9.96 21.78
N LEU A 117 -18.07 9.21 21.50
CA LEU A 117 -18.24 8.54 20.22
C LEU A 117 -18.45 9.54 19.08
N LEU A 118 -19.35 10.51 19.24
CA LEU A 118 -19.65 11.52 18.22
C LEU A 118 -18.44 12.41 17.92
N SER A 119 -17.67 12.77 18.95
CA SER A 119 -16.46 13.58 18.80
C SER A 119 -15.34 12.84 18.07
N GLN A 120 -15.19 11.53 18.27
CA GLN A 120 -14.26 10.70 17.48
C GLN A 120 -14.64 10.67 16.00
N VAL A 121 -15.94 10.65 15.67
CA VAL A 121 -16.45 10.71 14.30
C VAL A 121 -16.35 12.14 13.70
N GLY A 122 -16.00 13.14 14.52
CA GLY A 122 -15.73 14.50 14.07
C GLY A 122 -16.91 15.46 14.23
N PHE A 123 -17.92 15.12 15.03
CA PHE A 123 -19.03 16.04 15.32
C PHE A 123 -18.53 17.33 15.99
N THR A 124 -19.03 18.45 15.50
CA THR A 124 -18.84 19.76 16.11
C THR A 124 -19.93 20.06 17.13
N ARG A 125 -19.78 21.15 17.89
CA ARG A 125 -20.81 21.63 18.83
C ARG A 125 -22.17 21.87 18.15
N LYS A 126 -22.17 22.34 16.89
CA LYS A 126 -23.40 22.56 16.12
C LYS A 126 -24.08 21.24 15.78
N ASP A 127 -23.30 20.23 15.42
CA ASP A 127 -23.81 18.89 15.10
C ASP A 127 -24.36 18.22 16.36
N LEU A 128 -23.67 18.36 17.50
CA LEU A 128 -24.16 17.90 18.80
C LEU A 128 -25.46 18.58 19.20
N LEU A 129 -25.64 19.88 18.93
CA LEU A 129 -26.90 20.58 19.19
C LEU A 129 -28.03 20.04 18.31
N GLY A 130 -27.74 19.78 17.02
CA GLY A 130 -28.68 19.13 16.10
C GLY A 130 -29.09 17.75 16.62
N TYR A 131 -28.10 16.93 16.98
CA TYR A 131 -28.31 15.59 17.54
C TYR A 131 -29.11 15.63 18.85
N ALA A 132 -28.75 16.49 19.80
CA ALA A 132 -29.48 16.68 21.06
C ALA A 132 -30.89 17.27 20.88
N SER A 133 -31.24 17.76 19.69
CA SER A 133 -32.57 18.24 19.38
C SER A 133 -33.49 17.16 18.80
N LEU A 134 -32.95 15.98 18.46
CA LEU A 134 -33.72 14.86 17.96
C LEU A 134 -34.46 14.15 19.10
N PRO A 135 -35.64 13.55 18.83
CA PRO A 135 -36.31 12.64 19.76
C PRO A 135 -35.39 11.48 20.17
N ASP A 136 -35.61 10.93 21.36
CA ASP A 136 -34.78 9.87 21.93
C ASP A 136 -34.76 8.62 21.04
N GLU A 137 -35.88 8.30 20.38
CA GLU A 137 -36.00 7.20 19.43
C GLU A 137 -35.07 7.38 18.23
N ALA A 138 -35.06 8.57 17.62
CA ALA A 138 -34.20 8.88 16.49
C ALA A 138 -32.71 8.91 16.89
N ARG A 139 -32.39 9.31 18.12
CA ARG A 139 -31.01 9.25 18.65
C ARG A 139 -30.54 7.81 18.85
N MET A 140 -31.42 6.93 19.33
CA MET A 140 -31.15 5.49 19.49
C MET A 140 -30.93 4.81 18.14
N GLU A 141 -31.75 5.12 17.13
CA GLU A 141 -31.58 4.62 15.76
C GLU A 141 -30.21 4.99 15.16
N ILE A 142 -29.77 6.25 15.37
CA ILE A 142 -28.44 6.71 14.97
C ILE A 142 -27.33 5.97 15.73
N ARG A 143 -27.51 5.69 17.04
CA ARG A 143 -26.53 4.94 17.86
C ARG A 143 -26.39 3.49 17.39
N GLU A 144 -27.48 2.89 16.93
CA GLU A 144 -27.52 1.52 16.41
C GLU A 144 -27.13 1.43 14.91
N GLY A 145 -26.76 2.56 14.29
CA GLY A 145 -26.25 2.59 12.91
C GLY A 145 -27.34 2.47 11.84
N LYS A 146 -28.61 2.71 12.18
CA LYS A 146 -29.73 2.72 11.24
C LYS A 146 -30.35 4.10 11.17
N VAL A 147 -30.12 4.88 10.11
CA VAL A 147 -31.20 5.73 9.60
C VAL A 147 -31.18 5.77 8.07
N ILE A 148 -32.23 5.17 7.51
CA ILE A 148 -32.93 5.61 6.31
C ILE A 148 -34.10 6.45 6.81
N ASN A 149 -34.39 7.57 6.14
CA ASN A 149 -35.31 8.60 6.62
C ASN A 149 -36.78 8.12 6.48
N ILE A 150 -37.43 7.79 7.61
CA ILE A 150 -38.72 7.06 7.64
C ILE A 150 -39.95 7.99 7.54
N GLU A 151 -39.81 9.31 7.72
CA GLU A 151 -40.96 10.23 7.76
C GLU A 151 -41.78 10.32 6.45
N LYS A 152 -41.32 9.70 5.36
CA LYS A 152 -42.03 9.64 4.06
C LYS A 152 -42.23 8.24 3.49
N ALA A 153 -41.68 7.19 4.10
CA ALA A 153 -41.62 5.88 3.48
C ALA A 153 -42.85 5.03 3.81
N ASN A 154 -43.48 4.46 2.79
CA ASN A 154 -44.64 3.58 2.93
C ASN A 154 -44.21 2.22 3.52
N ARG A 155 -45.12 1.50 4.17
CA ARG A 155 -44.79 0.24 4.90
C ARG A 155 -44.18 -0.83 3.97
N GLU A 156 -44.59 -0.85 2.71
CA GLU A 156 -43.99 -1.66 1.64
C GLU A 156 -42.55 -1.24 1.28
N GLU A 157 -42.24 0.06 1.20
CA GLU A 157 -40.90 0.55 0.86
C GLU A 157 -39.88 0.22 1.96
N ILE A 158 -40.29 0.30 3.23
CA ILE A 158 -39.46 -0.12 4.37
C ILE A 158 -39.16 -1.62 4.28
N ARG A 159 -40.12 -2.42 3.80
CA ARG A 159 -39.97 -3.86 3.65
C ARG A 159 -39.02 -4.20 2.50
N GLU A 160 -39.19 -3.56 1.34
CA GLU A 160 -38.30 -3.71 0.19
C GLU A 160 -36.86 -3.30 0.54
N VAL A 161 -36.68 -2.19 1.24
CA VAL A 161 -35.35 -1.72 1.67
C VAL A 161 -34.69 -2.69 2.66
N ILE A 162 -35.45 -3.24 3.62
CA ILE A 162 -34.94 -4.26 4.54
C ILE A 162 -34.55 -5.52 3.76
N GLU A 163 -35.36 -5.92 2.80
CA GLU A 163 -35.12 -7.11 1.97
C GLU A 163 -33.90 -6.92 1.06
N GLN A 164 -33.73 -5.73 0.49
CA GLN A 164 -32.58 -5.32 -0.31
C GLN A 164 -31.29 -5.28 0.53
N ILE A 165 -31.33 -4.69 1.73
CA ILE A 165 -30.18 -4.68 2.66
C ILE A 165 -29.80 -6.08 3.13
N LEU A 166 -30.78 -6.95 3.36
CA LEU A 166 -30.53 -8.35 3.72
C LEU A 166 -29.93 -9.14 2.54
N GLN A 167 -30.38 -8.85 1.32
CA GLN A 167 -29.90 -9.49 0.10
C GLN A 167 -28.48 -9.01 -0.24
N GLU A 168 -28.20 -7.71 -0.13
CA GLU A 168 -26.87 -7.12 -0.28
C GLU A 168 -25.90 -7.65 0.79
N ASN A 169 -26.32 -7.71 2.07
CA ASN A 169 -25.47 -8.29 3.12
C ASN A 169 -25.18 -9.78 2.90
N ARG A 170 -26.13 -10.54 2.34
CA ARG A 170 -25.88 -11.94 1.97
C ARG A 170 -24.91 -12.04 0.80
N GLN A 171 -25.08 -11.23 -0.24
CA GLN A 171 -24.18 -11.19 -1.39
C GLN A 171 -22.76 -10.78 -0.98
N VAL A 172 -22.60 -9.73 -0.18
CA VAL A 172 -21.29 -9.29 0.32
C VAL A 172 -20.62 -10.37 1.18
N LYS A 173 -21.38 -11.07 2.02
CA LYS A 173 -20.83 -12.19 2.81
C LYS A 173 -20.44 -13.38 1.95
N GLU A 174 -21.23 -13.73 0.94
CA GLU A 174 -20.91 -14.81 0.00
C GLU A 174 -19.71 -14.47 -0.89
N GLU A 175 -19.62 -13.23 -1.37
CA GLU A 175 -18.46 -12.76 -2.14
C GLU A 175 -17.21 -12.69 -1.28
N ALA A 176 -17.31 -12.21 -0.04
CA ALA A 176 -16.20 -12.23 0.90
C ALA A 176 -15.74 -13.67 1.20
N ALA A 177 -16.68 -14.60 1.43
CA ALA A 177 -16.37 -16.01 1.64
C ALA A 177 -15.70 -16.65 0.41
N LYS A 178 -16.22 -16.41 -0.81
CA LYS A 178 -15.61 -16.88 -2.06
C LYS A 178 -14.23 -16.30 -2.29
N ASN A 179 -14.01 -15.03 -1.93
CA ASN A 179 -12.73 -14.35 -2.09
C ASN A 179 -11.71 -14.84 -1.05
N ILE A 180 -12.14 -15.15 0.18
CA ILE A 180 -11.32 -15.82 1.19
C ILE A 180 -10.94 -17.22 0.70
N GLU A 181 -11.90 -18.02 0.24
CA GLU A 181 -11.63 -19.38 -0.26
C GLU A 181 -10.71 -19.37 -1.49
N ALA A 182 -10.88 -18.41 -2.40
CA ALA A 182 -9.98 -18.22 -3.54
C ALA A 182 -8.55 -17.83 -3.08
N LYS A 183 -8.43 -16.95 -2.08
CA LYS A 183 -7.14 -16.59 -1.49
C LYS A 183 -6.49 -17.76 -0.76
N GLU A 184 -7.24 -18.54 0.00
CA GLU A 184 -6.73 -19.73 0.70
C GLU A 184 -6.26 -20.79 -0.29
N ARG A 185 -7.01 -21.07 -1.37
CA ARG A 185 -6.56 -21.97 -2.45
C ARG A 185 -5.29 -21.47 -3.12
N TRP A 186 -5.16 -20.16 -3.33
CA TRP A 186 -3.97 -19.58 -3.94
C TRP A 186 -2.76 -19.61 -3.02
N LEU A 187 -2.97 -19.37 -1.72
CA LEU A 187 -1.95 -19.51 -0.68
C LEU A 187 -1.47 -20.97 -0.58
N GLY A 188 -2.38 -21.94 -0.56
CA GLY A 188 -2.04 -23.36 -0.57
C GLY A 188 -1.18 -23.75 -1.77
N LYS A 189 -1.55 -23.31 -2.98
CA LYS A 189 -0.74 -23.53 -4.19
C LYS A 189 0.65 -22.89 -4.10
N LYS A 190 0.75 -21.71 -3.49
CA LYS A 190 2.05 -21.06 -3.28
C LYS A 190 2.91 -21.78 -2.25
N GLU A 191 2.32 -22.27 -1.17
CA GLU A 191 3.03 -23.08 -0.17
C GLU A 191 3.51 -24.41 -0.76
N GLU A 192 2.69 -25.06 -1.60
CA GLU A 192 3.11 -26.26 -2.35
C GLU A 192 4.30 -25.95 -3.28
N MET A 193 4.23 -24.89 -4.08
CA MET A 193 5.36 -24.47 -4.93
C MET A 193 6.61 -24.14 -4.12
N ILE A 194 6.47 -23.45 -2.98
CA ILE A 194 7.60 -23.14 -2.09
C ILE A 194 8.21 -24.43 -1.53
N ASN A 195 7.39 -25.40 -1.15
CA ASN A 195 7.86 -26.68 -0.64
C ASN A 195 8.56 -27.52 -1.72
N GLU A 196 8.03 -27.54 -2.94
CA GLU A 196 8.67 -28.19 -4.09
C GLU A 196 10.02 -27.54 -4.41
N GLN A 197 10.07 -26.21 -4.52
CA GLN A 197 11.31 -25.46 -4.74
C GLN A 197 12.31 -25.66 -3.61
N SER A 198 11.85 -25.73 -2.35
CA SER A 198 12.71 -25.99 -1.20
C SER A 198 13.31 -27.40 -1.25
N LYS A 199 12.52 -28.42 -1.65
CA LYS A 199 13.03 -29.78 -1.86
C LYS A 199 14.04 -29.84 -3.00
N GLU A 200 13.76 -29.16 -4.10
CA GLU A 200 14.66 -29.06 -5.25
C GLU A 200 15.99 -28.39 -4.87
N ILE A 201 15.95 -27.28 -4.11
CA ILE A 201 17.15 -26.63 -3.58
C ILE A 201 17.96 -27.59 -2.69
N VAL A 202 17.30 -28.35 -1.80
CA VAL A 202 18.01 -29.31 -0.94
C VAL A 202 18.62 -30.46 -1.76
N GLN A 203 17.93 -30.95 -2.78
CA GLN A 203 18.44 -31.98 -3.69
C GLN A 203 19.61 -31.47 -4.53
N LEU A 204 19.50 -30.26 -5.10
CA LEU A 204 20.59 -29.64 -5.85
C LEU A 204 21.79 -29.37 -4.94
N GLN A 205 21.57 -28.92 -3.70
CA GLN A 205 22.65 -28.73 -2.72
C GLN A 205 23.32 -30.05 -2.31
N SER A 206 22.59 -31.15 -2.21
CA SER A 206 23.16 -32.47 -1.90
C SER A 206 23.93 -33.05 -3.09
N GLN A 207 23.41 -32.88 -4.31
CA GLN A 207 24.09 -33.24 -5.55
C GLN A 207 25.37 -32.43 -5.73
N LEU A 208 25.35 -31.11 -5.49
CA LEU A 208 26.53 -30.26 -5.55
C LEU A 208 27.60 -30.67 -4.52
N LYS A 209 27.20 -31.09 -3.32
CA LYS A 209 28.13 -31.64 -2.32
C LYS A 209 28.70 -33.00 -2.73
N GLY A 210 27.89 -33.86 -3.34
CA GLY A 210 28.34 -35.16 -3.88
C GLY A 210 29.34 -34.99 -5.02
N ILE A 211 29.00 -34.14 -6.00
CA ILE A 211 29.86 -33.82 -7.14
C ILE A 211 31.16 -33.14 -6.68
N ALA A 212 31.10 -32.23 -5.70
CA ALA A 212 32.31 -31.59 -5.15
C ALA A 212 33.25 -32.60 -4.46
N ALA A 213 32.68 -33.62 -3.80
CA ALA A 213 33.45 -34.70 -3.18
C ALA A 213 34.02 -35.70 -4.20
N GLU A 214 33.32 -35.96 -5.31
CA GLU A 214 33.76 -36.85 -6.38
C GLU A 214 34.80 -36.21 -7.32
N MET A 215 34.75 -34.89 -7.52
CA MET A 215 35.61 -34.19 -8.47
C MET A 215 36.95 -33.68 -7.91
N ASN A 216 37.34 -34.03 -6.66
CA ASN A 216 38.55 -33.47 -6.01
C ASN A 216 38.63 -31.94 -6.09
N THR A 217 37.48 -31.27 -6.13
CA THR A 217 37.43 -29.83 -6.35
C THR A 217 37.97 -29.09 -5.14
N THR A 218 38.96 -28.23 -5.39
CA THR A 218 39.54 -27.38 -4.37
C THR A 218 38.51 -26.33 -3.94
N PRO A 219 38.56 -25.81 -2.70
CA PRO A 219 37.70 -24.72 -2.26
C PRO A 219 37.74 -23.49 -3.18
N GLY A 220 38.85 -23.28 -3.91
CA GLY A 220 39.00 -22.23 -4.91
C GLY A 220 38.15 -22.43 -6.16
N GLU A 221 38.08 -23.66 -6.68
CA GLU A 221 37.24 -24.01 -7.85
C GLU A 221 35.76 -23.88 -7.49
N VAL A 222 35.34 -24.33 -6.31
CA VAL A 222 33.96 -24.17 -5.83
C VAL A 222 33.57 -22.69 -5.72
N ALA A 223 34.48 -21.82 -5.25
CA ALA A 223 34.23 -20.39 -5.19
C ALA A 223 34.16 -19.75 -6.59
N TYR A 224 34.95 -20.22 -7.54
CA TYR A 224 34.91 -19.77 -8.93
C TYR A 224 33.63 -20.20 -9.65
N CYS A 225 33.21 -21.46 -9.50
CA CYS A 225 31.93 -21.97 -10.03
C CYS A 225 30.73 -21.18 -9.48
N LYS A 226 30.72 -20.83 -8.18
CA LYS A 226 29.69 -19.95 -7.60
C LYS A 226 29.65 -18.56 -8.23
N LYS A 227 30.80 -18.01 -8.62
CA LYS A 227 30.85 -16.73 -9.35
C LYS A 227 30.22 -16.88 -10.74
N ILE A 228 30.54 -17.95 -11.46
CA ILE A 228 29.93 -18.26 -12.77
C ILE A 228 28.40 -18.42 -12.62
N GLU A 229 27.95 -19.15 -11.60
CA GLU A 229 26.53 -19.39 -11.36
C GLU A 229 25.76 -18.10 -11.03
N ASN A 230 26.32 -17.24 -10.18
CA ASN A 230 25.73 -15.91 -9.89
C ASN A 230 25.68 -15.01 -11.14
N LEU A 231 26.71 -15.05 -11.98
CA LEU A 231 26.73 -14.33 -13.26
C LEU A 231 25.67 -14.88 -14.21
N ASN A 232 25.49 -16.20 -14.27
CA ASN A 232 24.48 -16.85 -15.10
C ASN A 232 23.05 -16.46 -14.66
N ILE A 233 22.78 -16.41 -13.35
CA ILE A 233 21.49 -15.92 -12.81
C ILE A 233 21.24 -14.47 -13.25
N SER A 234 22.26 -13.61 -13.15
CA SER A 234 22.16 -12.20 -13.54
C SER A 234 21.92 -12.05 -15.04
N LEU A 235 22.64 -12.81 -15.86
CA LEU A 235 22.49 -12.85 -17.31
C LEU A 235 21.09 -13.32 -17.72
N ASN A 236 20.56 -14.37 -17.08
CA ASN A 236 19.20 -14.85 -17.33
C ASN A 236 18.14 -13.79 -16.99
N GLY A 237 18.36 -12.98 -15.95
CA GLY A 237 17.52 -11.82 -15.64
C GLY A 237 17.49 -10.82 -16.80
N TYR A 238 18.67 -10.41 -17.28
CA TYR A 238 18.77 -9.47 -18.40
C TYR A 238 18.21 -10.03 -19.72
N LEU A 239 18.45 -11.32 -20.01
CA LEU A 239 17.88 -11.98 -21.19
C LEU A 239 16.35 -12.00 -21.16
N LYS A 240 15.75 -12.14 -19.98
CA LYS A 240 14.29 -12.09 -19.82
C LYS A 240 13.73 -10.68 -20.09
N GLU A 241 14.41 -9.64 -19.63
CA GLU A 241 14.05 -8.25 -19.93
C GLU A 241 14.16 -7.96 -21.42
N ILE A 242 15.27 -8.36 -22.05
CA ILE A 242 15.48 -8.22 -23.50
C ILE A 242 14.43 -8.98 -24.29
N ARG A 243 14.08 -10.20 -23.85
CA ARG A 243 12.99 -10.98 -24.46
C ARG A 243 11.65 -10.26 -24.40
N GLY A 244 11.34 -9.60 -23.28
CA GLY A 244 10.14 -8.76 -23.16
C GLY A 244 10.11 -7.61 -24.17
N LEU A 245 11.27 -7.03 -24.51
CA LEU A 245 11.38 -6.00 -25.55
C LEU A 245 11.16 -6.55 -26.96
N VAL A 246 11.51 -7.81 -27.21
CA VAL A 246 11.29 -8.49 -28.50
C VAL A 246 9.83 -8.91 -28.67
N GLU A 247 9.17 -9.29 -27.59
CA GLU A 247 7.77 -9.77 -27.61
C GLU A 247 6.74 -8.61 -27.61
N CYS A 248 7.15 -7.38 -27.29
CA CYS A 248 6.27 -6.21 -27.31
C CYS A 248 6.25 -5.52 -28.69
N GLU A 249 5.19 -4.74 -28.96
CA GLU A 249 5.10 -3.93 -30.16
C GLU A 249 6.16 -2.81 -30.12
N VAL A 250 7.11 -2.86 -31.05
CA VAL A 250 8.23 -1.93 -31.07
C VAL A 250 7.80 -0.59 -31.68
N PRO A 251 7.96 0.55 -30.97
CA PRO A 251 7.45 1.84 -31.43
C PRO A 251 8.31 2.42 -32.57
N GLY A 252 7.90 2.12 -33.80
CA GLY A 252 8.45 2.72 -35.00
C GLY A 252 9.81 2.15 -35.44
N PRO A 253 10.27 2.54 -36.64
CA PRO A 253 11.42 1.93 -37.30
C PRO A 253 12.76 2.18 -36.58
N THR A 254 12.91 3.34 -35.93
CA THR A 254 14.14 3.69 -35.19
C THR A 254 14.34 2.78 -33.97
N ALA A 255 13.28 2.51 -33.21
CA ALA A 255 13.36 1.62 -32.06
C ALA A 255 13.64 0.17 -32.48
N ALA A 256 13.06 -0.28 -33.60
CA ALA A 256 13.34 -1.60 -34.17
C ALA A 256 14.81 -1.77 -34.58
N ILE A 257 15.40 -0.75 -35.22
CA ILE A 257 16.82 -0.76 -35.59
C ILE A 257 17.72 -0.83 -34.35
N GLN A 258 17.39 -0.08 -33.29
CA GLN A 258 18.17 -0.09 -32.05
C GLN A 258 18.10 -1.44 -31.33
N LEU A 259 16.91 -2.06 -31.28
CA LEU A 259 16.74 -3.40 -30.73
C LEU A 259 17.56 -4.44 -31.49
N ILE A 260 17.52 -4.42 -32.83
CA ILE A 260 18.32 -5.32 -33.67
C ILE A 260 19.82 -5.07 -33.51
N ALA A 261 20.24 -3.81 -33.34
CA ALA A 261 21.64 -3.46 -33.11
C ALA A 261 22.15 -3.98 -31.76
N LEU A 262 21.36 -3.84 -30.70
CA LEU A 262 21.64 -4.38 -29.37
C LEU A 262 21.81 -5.91 -29.42
N LEU A 263 20.85 -6.62 -30.04
CA LEU A 263 20.91 -8.09 -30.16
C LEU A 263 22.13 -8.55 -30.96
N ASN A 264 22.49 -7.85 -32.04
CA ASN A 264 23.69 -8.17 -32.81
C ASN A 264 24.98 -7.93 -32.02
N ARG A 265 25.06 -6.87 -31.21
CA ARG A 265 26.22 -6.60 -30.35
C ARG A 265 26.39 -7.71 -29.32
N LEU A 266 25.31 -8.07 -28.62
CA LEU A 266 25.32 -9.16 -27.63
C LEU A 266 25.78 -10.48 -28.25
N ARG A 267 25.32 -10.80 -29.46
CA ARG A 267 25.76 -12.00 -30.18
C ARG A 267 27.26 -11.97 -30.49
N MET A 268 27.79 -10.84 -30.95
CA MET A 268 29.22 -10.73 -31.28
C MET A 268 30.10 -10.85 -30.05
N GLU A 269 29.75 -10.17 -28.96
CA GLU A 269 30.50 -10.23 -27.70
C GLU A 269 30.46 -11.64 -27.10
N ALA A 270 29.29 -12.30 -27.09
CA ALA A 270 29.16 -13.66 -26.61
C ALA A 270 30.03 -14.65 -27.41
N ASN A 271 30.05 -14.53 -28.74
CA ASN A 271 30.88 -15.36 -29.60
C ASN A 271 32.38 -15.11 -29.36
N HIS A 272 32.78 -13.86 -29.16
CA HIS A 272 34.17 -13.52 -28.89
C HIS A 272 34.63 -14.07 -27.54
N TRP A 273 33.85 -13.86 -26.46
CA TRP A 273 34.17 -14.40 -25.14
C TRP A 273 34.18 -15.93 -25.14
N TYR A 274 33.30 -16.57 -25.92
CA TYR A 274 33.32 -18.01 -26.10
C TYR A 274 34.62 -18.49 -26.76
N GLN A 275 35.05 -17.84 -27.85
CA GLN A 275 36.31 -18.17 -28.53
C GLN A 275 37.51 -17.99 -27.61
N ASP A 276 37.60 -16.86 -26.91
CA ASP A 276 38.69 -16.60 -25.96
C ASP A 276 38.71 -17.64 -24.83
N ALA A 277 37.54 -17.98 -24.27
CA ALA A 277 37.44 -19.00 -23.23
C ALA A 277 37.82 -20.39 -23.75
N TYR A 278 37.42 -20.71 -24.99
CA TYR A 278 37.75 -21.98 -25.64
C TYR A 278 39.25 -22.08 -25.90
N ASP A 279 39.88 -21.05 -26.48
CA ASP A 279 41.31 -21.03 -26.79
C ASP A 279 42.19 -21.16 -25.54
N VAL A 280 41.74 -20.62 -24.41
CA VAL A 280 42.52 -20.61 -23.15
C VAL A 280 42.23 -21.84 -22.29
N HIS A 281 41.00 -22.37 -22.31
CA HIS A 281 40.55 -23.35 -21.33
C HIS A 281 40.02 -24.66 -21.92
N ALA A 282 39.88 -24.80 -23.24
CA ALA A 282 39.43 -26.05 -23.84
C ALA A 282 40.50 -27.15 -23.67
N PRO A 283 40.10 -28.37 -23.30
CA PRO A 283 41.02 -29.50 -23.27
C PRO A 283 41.44 -29.88 -24.69
N ALA A 284 42.65 -30.44 -24.84
CA ALA A 284 43.29 -30.67 -26.14
C ALA A 284 42.55 -31.64 -27.08
N ASP A 285 41.53 -32.33 -26.57
CA ASP A 285 40.65 -33.27 -27.26
C ASP A 285 39.22 -32.74 -27.49
N ALA A 286 38.91 -31.52 -27.05
CA ALA A 286 37.67 -30.87 -27.43
C ALA A 286 37.74 -30.53 -28.93
N ALA A 287 36.90 -31.17 -29.74
CA ALA A 287 36.67 -30.72 -31.10
C ALA A 287 35.96 -29.35 -31.03
N PRO A 288 36.28 -28.38 -31.90
CA PRO A 288 35.45 -27.19 -32.02
C PRO A 288 34.08 -27.66 -32.52
N GLU A 289 33.07 -27.63 -31.65
CA GLU A 289 31.70 -27.89 -32.07
C GLU A 289 31.37 -26.89 -33.19
N GLU A 290 30.78 -27.43 -34.28
CA GLU A 290 30.51 -26.73 -35.53
C GLU A 290 30.07 -25.29 -35.30
N GLU A 291 30.71 -24.36 -36.01
CA GLU A 291 30.26 -22.97 -36.14
C GLU A 291 28.74 -22.94 -36.17
N TRP A 292 28.11 -22.15 -35.29
CA TRP A 292 26.67 -21.92 -35.27
C TRP A 292 26.20 -21.51 -36.67
N GLN A 293 25.88 -22.49 -37.52
CA GLN A 293 25.36 -22.23 -38.85
C GLN A 293 24.01 -21.59 -38.65
N GLN A 294 23.83 -20.41 -39.24
CA GLN A 294 22.57 -19.70 -39.19
C GLN A 294 21.46 -20.63 -39.68
N PRO A 295 20.34 -20.77 -38.94
CA PRO A 295 19.18 -21.45 -39.50
C PRO A 295 18.76 -20.69 -40.76
N GLN A 296 18.65 -21.41 -41.88
CA GLN A 296 18.12 -20.89 -43.15
C GLN A 296 16.65 -20.49 -43.03
#